data_AF-A0A352KVD8-F1
#
_entry.id   AF-A0A352KVD8-F1
#
_cell.length_a   1.000
_cell.length_b   1.000
_cell.length_c   1.000
_cell.angle_alpha   90.00
_cell.angle_beta   90.00
_cell.angle_gamma   90.00
#
_symmetry.space_group_name_H-M   'P 1'
#
loop_
_entity.id
_entity.type
_entity.pdbx_description
1 polymer ?
#
loop_
_entity_poly.entity_id
_entity_poly.type
_entity_poly.pdbx_seq_one_letter_code
_entity_poly.pdbx_strand_id
1 'polypeptide(L)' 'MVAPIRVAVTGAAGQIGYASIFRIASGEVFGPNQPVILHLVEVPPVLKALDGVHMELDDCAFPTLAGVVKADSD' A
#
# COMPACT_ATOMS: atom_id res chain seq x y z
N MET A 1 -13.08 -14.45 9.55
CA MET A 1 -12.15 -13.68 8.69
C MET A 1 -10.85 -13.51 9.45
N VAL A 2 -9.71 -13.74 8.79
CA VAL A 2 -8.40 -13.49 9.41
C VAL A 2 -8.23 -11.98 9.57
N ALA A 3 -7.70 -11.53 10.71
CA ALA A 3 -7.47 -10.11 10.94
C ALA A 3 -6.46 -9.56 9.91
N PRO A 4 -6.69 -8.37 9.34
CA PRO A 4 -5.74 -7.75 8.43
C PRO A 4 -4.40 -7.47 9.12
N ILE A 5 -3.30 -7.74 8.43
CA ILE A 5 -1.97 -7.29 8.86
C ILE A 5 -1.71 -5.87 8.36
N ARG A 6 -0.98 -5.07 9.14
CA ARG A 6 -0.60 -3.71 8.75
C ARG A 6 0.83 -3.71 8.24
N VAL A 7 1.04 -3.14 7.07
CA VAL A 7 2.35 -3.10 6.41
C VAL A 7 2.70 -1.65 6.10
N ALA A 8 3.76 -1.15 6.72
CA ALA A 8 4.30 0.16 6.40
C ALA A 8 5.33 0.05 5.27
N VAL A 9 5.19 0.89 4.25
CA VAL A 9 6.12 1.02 3.13
C VAL A 9 6.61 2.46 3.09
N THR A 10 7.87 2.67 3.46
CA THR A 10 8.54 3.97 3.33
C THR A 10 9.07 4.16 1.92
N GLY A 11 9.12 5.40 1.43
CA GLY A 11 9.50 5.66 0.04
C GLY A 11 8.45 5.09 -0.92
N ALA A 12 7.18 5.09 -0.51
CA ALA A 12 6.07 4.44 -1.21
C ALA A 12 5.81 5.01 -2.61
N ALA A 13 6.16 6.27 -2.86
CA ALA A 13 6.06 6.88 -4.19
C ALA A 13 7.31 6.64 -5.06
N GLY A 14 8.39 6.10 -4.49
CA GLY A 14 9.58 5.70 -5.22
C GLY A 14 9.36 4.45 -6.06
N GLN A 15 10.19 4.24 -7.09
CA GLN A 15 10.03 3.14 -8.05
C GLN A 15 9.95 1.74 -7.42
N ILE A 16 10.78 1.48 -6.40
CA ILE A 16 10.78 0.19 -5.69
C ILE A 16 9.54 0.07 -4.79
N GLY A 17 9.18 1.16 -4.09
CA GLY A 17 7.99 1.22 -3.25
C GLY A 17 6.74 0.93 -4.09
N TYR A 18 6.57 1.68 -5.18
CA TYR A 18 5.50 1.51 -6.14
C TYR A 18 5.40 0.05 -6.61
N ALA A 19 6.48 -0.54 -7.14
CA ALA A 19 6.45 -1.94 -7.60
C ALA A 19 6.13 -2.96 -6.49
N SER A 20 6.59 -2.72 -5.25
CA SER A 20 6.39 -3.64 -4.12
C SER A 20 4.97 -3.58 -3.58
N ILE A 21 4.37 -2.39 -3.55
CA ILE A 21 3.02 -2.15 -3.01
C ILE A 21 1.96 -3.00 -3.70
N PHE A 22 1.97 -3.10 -5.03
CA PHE A 22 0.99 -3.91 -5.77
C PHE A 22 1.17 -5.42 -5.53
N ARG A 23 2.39 -5.90 -5.30
CA ARG A 23 2.65 -7.32 -4.98
C ARG A 23 2.19 -7.68 -3.57
N ILE A 24 2.28 -6.73 -2.64
CA ILE A 24 1.73 -6.90 -1.29
C ILE A 24 0.20 -6.88 -1.37
N ALA A 25 -0.37 -5.89 -2.05
CA ALA A 25 -1.81 -5.72 -2.20
C ALA A 25 -2.48 -6.91 -2.91
N SER A 26 -1.82 -7.52 -3.90
CA SER A 26 -2.34 -8.67 -4.65
C SER A 26 -2.32 -10.00 -3.87
N GLY A 27 -1.68 -10.04 -2.70
CA GLY A 27 -1.54 -11.24 -1.90
C GLY A 27 -0.34 -12.12 -2.30
N GLU A 28 0.54 -11.68 -3.21
CA GLU A 28 1.73 -12.45 -3.61
C GLU A 28 2.70 -12.69 -2.44
N VAL A 29 2.80 -11.72 -1.52
CA VAL A 29 3.76 -11.76 -0.40
C VAL A 29 3.26 -12.59 0.79
N PHE A 30 2.00 -12.38 1.20
CA PHE A 30 1.42 -12.98 2.41
C PHE A 30 0.40 -14.09 2.13
N GLY A 31 0.12 -14.37 0.86
CA GLY A 31 -0.83 -15.37 0.40
C GLY A 31 -2.20 -14.79 0.05
N PRO A 32 -2.98 -15.50 -0.79
CA PRO A 32 -4.22 -14.98 -1.39
C PRO A 32 -5.38 -14.81 -0.40
N ASN A 33 -5.21 -15.25 0.86
CA ASN A 33 -6.25 -15.24 1.89
C ASN A 33 -5.91 -14.36 3.09
N GLN A 34 -4.79 -13.63 3.05
CA GLN A 34 -4.35 -12.74 4.13
C GLN A 34 -4.64 -11.29 3.75
N PRO A 35 -5.65 -10.64 4.36
CA PRO A 35 -5.91 -9.24 4.10
C PRO A 35 -4.78 -8.36 4.63
N VAL A 36 -4.50 -7.25 3.94
CA VAL A 36 -3.47 -6.28 4.31
C VAL A 36 -4.05 -4.87 4.37
N ILE A 37 -3.54 -4.05 5.28
CA ILE A 37 -3.72 -2.59 5.28
C ILE A 37 -2.36 -1.98 4.99
N LEU A 38 -2.28 -1.23 3.90
CA LEU A 38 -1.05 -0.56 3.48
C LEU A 38 -0.93 0.81 4.13
N HIS A 39 0.17 1.05 4.81
CA HIS A 39 0.56 2.35 5.32
C HIS A 39 1.67 2.91 4.41
N LEU A 40 1.30 3.82 3.52
CA LEU A 40 2.18 4.44 2.54
C LEU A 40 2.83 5.67 3.18
N VAL A 41 4.15 5.63 3.35
CA VAL A 41 4.90 6.67 4.04
C VAL A 41 5.83 7.38 3.06
N GLU A 42 5.74 8.70 3.01
CA GLU A 42 6.62 9.57 2.24
C GLU A 42 7.01 10.83 3.01
N VAL A 43 8.08 11.47 2.54
CA VAL A 43 8.47 12.80 3.04
C VAL A 43 7.43 13.85 2.63
N PRO A 44 7.23 14.92 3.42
CA PRO A 44 6.19 15.93 3.17
C PRO A 44 6.13 16.48 1.73
N PRO A 45 7.26 16.77 1.05
CA PRO A 45 7.25 17.26 -0.33
C PRO A 45 6.69 16.26 -1.37
N VAL A 46 6.67 14.96 -1.03
CA VAL A 46 6.34 13.86 -1.95
C VAL A 46 4.95 13.27 -1.66
N LEU A 47 4.32 13.62 -0.53
CA LEU A 47 3.01 13.08 -0.10
C LEU A 47 1.93 13.11 -1.19
N LYS A 48 1.88 14.17 -2.00
CA LYS A 48 0.88 14.30 -3.07
C LYS A 48 1.00 13.20 -4.13
N ALA A 49 2.19 12.64 -4.34
CA ALA A 49 2.37 11.52 -5.25
C ALA A 49 1.64 10.25 -4.77
N LEU A 50 1.46 10.09 -3.46
CA LEU A 50 0.70 8.97 -2.88
C LEU A 50 -0.79 9.02 -3.23
N ASP A 51 -1.33 10.18 -3.64
CA ASP A 51 -2.69 10.26 -4.17
C ASP A 51 -2.83 9.41 -5.43
N GLY A 52 -1.86 9.50 -6.34
CA GLY A 52 -1.78 8.67 -7.55
C GLY A 52 -1.73 7.18 -7.20
N VAL A 53 -0.81 6.80 -6.32
CA VAL A 53 -0.64 5.41 -5.90
C VAL A 53 -1.91 4.85 -5.24
N HIS A 54 -2.61 5.64 -4.41
CA HIS A 54 -3.86 5.21 -3.79
C HIS A 54 -4.96 5.02 -4.84
N MET A 55 -5.12 5.95 -5.79
CA MET A 55 -6.10 5.80 -6.87
C MET A 55 -5.86 4.51 -7.67
N GLU A 56 -4.61 4.22 -8.00
CA GLU A 56 -4.26 3.00 -8.75
C GLU A 56 -4.49 1.71 -7.94
N LEU A 57 -4.24 1.73 -6.63
CA LEU A 57 -4.55 0.62 -5.73
C LEU A 57 -6.06 0.34 -5.64
N ASP A 58 -6.88 1.40 -5.59
CA ASP A 58 -8.33 1.29 -5.59
C ASP A 58 -8.84 0.68 -6.91
N ASP A 59 -8.31 1.15 -8.05
CA ASP A 59 -8.67 0.66 -9.39
C ASP A 59 -8.33 -0.82 -9.60
N CYS A 60 -7.29 -1.32 -8.92
CA CYS A 60 -6.93 -2.74 -8.98
C CYS A 60 -7.94 -3.66 -8.29
N ALA A 61 -8.79 -3.13 -7.39
CA ALA A 61 -9.82 -3.87 -6.68
C ALA A 61 -9.34 -5.20 -6.05
N PHE A 62 -8.13 -5.19 -5.46
CA PHE A 62 -7.54 -6.41 -4.90
C PHE A 62 -8.39 -6.93 -3.73
N PRO A 63 -8.81 -8.22 -3.74
CA PRO A 63 -9.61 -8.79 -2.66
C PRO A 63 -8.85 -8.89 -1.32
N THR A 64 -7.53 -8.87 -1.37
CA THR A 64 -6.63 -8.89 -0.22
C THR A 64 -6.28 -7.50 0.32
N LEU A 65 -6.64 -6.41 -0.38
CA LEU A 65 -6.38 -5.05 0.11
C LEU A 65 -7.58 -4.56 0.95
N ALA A 66 -7.41 -4.58 2.27
CA ALA A 66 -8.45 -4.16 3.22
C ALA A 66 -8.47 -2.66 3.48
N GLY A 67 -7.42 -1.92 3.10
CA GLY A 67 -7.37 -0.47 3.20
C GLY A 67 -5.99 0.13 2.92
N VAL A 68 -5.98 1.43 2.70
CA VAL A 68 -4.78 2.24 2.45
C VAL A 68 -4.79 3.45 3.37
N VAL A 69 -3.65 3.72 4.02
CA VAL A 69 -3.41 4.89 4.86
C VAL A 69 -2.19 5.60 4.31
N LYS A 70 -2.31 6.90 4.04
CA LYS A 70 -1.16 7.75 3.70
C LYS A 70 -0.66 8.42 4.98
N ALA A 71 0.64 8.46 5.19
CA ALA A 71 1.27 9.11 6.34
C ALA A 71 2.51 9.88 5.88
N ASP A 72 2.81 10.96 6.58
CA ASP A 72 4.09 11.63 6.50
C ASP A 72 5.15 10.88 7.33
N SER A 73 6.40 11.23 7.07
CA SER A 73 7.56 10.68 7.79
C SER A 73 7.85 11.35 9.13
N ASP A 74 7.12 12.43 9.45
CA ASP A 74 7.42 13.37 10.54
C ASP A 74 6.43 13.23 11.72
#